data_AF-A0A1T5B9L5-F1
#
_entry.id   AF-A0A1T5B9L5-F1
#
_cell.length_a   1.000
_cell.length_b   1.000
_cell.length_c   1.000
_cell.angle_alpha   90.00
_cell.angle_beta   90.00
_cell.angle_gamma   90.00
#
_symmetry.space_group_name_H-M   'P 1'
#
loop_
_entity.id
_entity.type
_entity.pdbx_description
1 polymer ?
#
loop_
_entity_poly.entity_id
_entity_poly.type
_entity_poly.pdbx_seq_one_letter_code
_entity_poly.pdbx_strand_id
1 'polypeptide(L)'
;MVEVFKTNIEDFDDAGRLIEKLERTFSNYSVNFDLEDRDRILRVKCETEVDPKHIIDILNESGFHAEVLEDEVDVFSRHECPK
;
A
#
# COMPACT_ATOMS: atom_id res chain seq x y z
N MET A 1 6.61 4.85 10.17
CA MET A 1 5.48 5.20 9.29
C MET A 1 4.89 3.94 8.65
N VAL A 2 3.61 3.95 8.34
CA VAL A 2 2.94 2.88 7.59
C VAL A 2 2.22 3.52 6.43
N GLU A 3 2.45 2.99 5.23
CA GLU A 3 1.80 3.40 4.00
C GLU A 3 0.98 2.23 3.46
N VAL A 4 -0.21 2.52 2.95
CA VAL A 4 -1.16 1.51 2.48
C VAL A 4 -1.43 1.76 1.00
N PHE A 5 -1.36 0.70 0.21
CA PHE A 5 -1.61 0.74 -1.22
C PHE A 5 -2.71 -0.24 -1.58
N LYS A 6 -3.59 0.19 -2.48
CA LYS A 6 -4.50 -0.71 -3.18
C LYS A 6 -3.75 -1.35 -4.34
N THR A 7 -3.92 -2.66 -4.54
CA THR A 7 -3.25 -3.37 -5.64
C THR A 7 -4.21 -4.26 -6.41
N ASN A 8 -3.79 -4.73 -7.59
CA ASN A 8 -4.53 -5.71 -8.38
C ASN A 8 -3.99 -7.15 -8.25
N ILE A 9 -3.18 -7.42 -7.24
CA ILE A 9 -2.54 -8.73 -7.05
C ILE A 9 -3.54 -9.70 -6.43
N GLU A 10 -3.74 -10.85 -7.06
CA GLU A 10 -4.72 -11.86 -6.61
C GLU A 10 -4.05 -13.15 -6.14
N ASP A 11 -2.80 -13.37 -6.50
CA ASP A 11 -2.07 -14.63 -6.28
C ASP A 11 -1.01 -14.48 -5.18
N PHE A 12 -0.96 -15.46 -4.27
CA PHE A 12 -0.01 -15.50 -3.17
C PHE A 12 1.45 -15.68 -3.65
N ASP A 13 1.68 -16.37 -4.77
CA ASP A 13 3.01 -16.53 -5.37
C ASP A 13 3.54 -15.18 -5.88
N ASP A 14 2.70 -14.40 -6.55
CA ASP A 14 3.08 -13.07 -7.05
C ASP A 14 3.27 -12.07 -5.91
N ALA A 15 2.40 -12.10 -4.89
CA ALA A 15 2.57 -11.33 -3.67
C ALA A 15 3.90 -11.67 -2.97
N GLY A 16 4.23 -12.96 -2.82
CA GLY A 16 5.49 -13.41 -2.23
C GLY A 16 6.72 -12.91 -3.00
N ARG A 17 6.71 -13.02 -4.33
CA ARG A 17 7.79 -12.50 -5.19
C ARG A 17 7.98 -10.99 -5.03
N LEU A 18 6.89 -10.24 -4.94
CA LEU A 18 6.93 -8.79 -4.79
C LEU A 18 7.41 -8.36 -3.41
N ILE A 19 7.02 -9.07 -2.34
CA ILE A 19 7.57 -8.86 -0.99
C ILE A 19 9.09 -9.02 -1.03
N GLU A 20 9.59 -10.14 -1.56
CA GLU A 20 11.03 -10.37 -1.65
C GLU A 20 11.75 -9.30 -2.47
N LYS A 21 11.14 -8.85 -3.59
CA LYS A 21 11.72 -7.81 -4.44
C LYS A 21 11.80 -6.47 -3.69
N LEU A 22 10.74 -6.08 -2.99
CA LEU A 22 10.69 -4.83 -2.24
C LEU A 22 11.64 -4.84 -1.04
N GLU A 23 11.69 -5.91 -0.26
CA GLU A 23 12.59 -6.03 0.90
C GLU A 23 14.07 -6.10 0.48
N ARG A 24 14.36 -6.65 -0.71
CA ARG A 24 15.73 -6.63 -1.29
C ARG A 24 16.13 -5.24 -1.77
N THR A 25 15.19 -4.46 -2.33
CA THR A 25 15.46 -3.08 -2.77
C THR A 25 15.56 -2.12 -1.57
N PHE A 26 14.73 -2.33 -0.54
CA PHE A 26 14.64 -1.49 0.64
C PHE A 26 14.86 -2.30 1.92
N SER A 27 16.09 -2.30 2.43
CA SER A 27 16.47 -3.06 3.62
C SER A 27 15.75 -2.65 4.91
N ASN A 28 15.09 -1.49 4.92
CA ASN A 28 14.38 -0.92 6.05
C ASN A 28 12.84 -0.96 5.87
N TYR A 29 12.35 -1.64 4.84
CA TYR A 29 10.91 -1.80 4.61
C TYR A 29 10.46 -3.15 5.13
N SER A 30 9.32 -3.18 5.79
CA SER A 30 8.60 -4.40 6.12
C SER A 30 7.30 -4.40 5.34
N VAL A 31 7.14 -5.37 4.46
CA VAL A 31 6.10 -5.41 3.44
C VAL A 31 5.16 -6.58 3.69
N ASN A 32 3.86 -6.36 3.56
CA ASN A 32 2.87 -7.41 3.70
C ASN A 32 1.69 -7.20 2.76
N PHE A 33 1.20 -8.27 2.14
CA PHE A 33 -0.03 -8.26 1.34
C PHE A 33 -1.17 -8.86 2.15
N ASP A 34 -2.28 -8.13 2.22
CA ASP A 34 -3.57 -8.60 2.69
C ASP A 34 -4.46 -8.85 1.47
N LEU A 35 -4.37 -10.09 0.96
CA LEU A 35 -5.17 -10.54 -0.19
C LEU A 35 -6.58 -10.98 0.23
N GLU A 36 -6.85 -11.12 1.53
CA GLU A 36 -8.19 -11.43 2.05
C GLU A 36 -9.08 -10.19 2.05
N ASP A 37 -8.47 -9.00 2.08
CA ASP A 37 -9.16 -7.74 1.86
C ASP A 37 -9.66 -7.62 0.41
N ARG A 38 -10.89 -7.09 0.25
CA ARG A 38 -11.50 -6.88 -1.07
C ARG A 38 -10.69 -5.93 -1.93
N ASP A 39 -9.99 -5.00 -1.29
CA ASP A 39 -9.16 -4.01 -1.95
C ASP A 39 -7.74 -4.51 -2.21
N ARG A 40 -7.38 -5.75 -1.81
CA ARG A 40 -6.08 -6.38 -2.08
C ARG A 40 -4.94 -5.47 -1.67
N ILE A 41 -4.83 -5.30 -0.37
CA ILE A 41 -4.05 -4.24 0.25
C ILE A 41 -2.59 -4.65 0.37
N LEU A 42 -1.69 -3.77 -0.08
CA LEU A 42 -0.28 -3.82 0.23
C LEU A 42 0.01 -2.85 1.38
N ARG A 43 0.56 -3.36 2.48
CA ARG A 43 0.99 -2.56 3.62
C ARG A 43 2.50 -2.51 3.69
N VAL A 44 3.06 -1.31 3.63
CA VAL A 44 4.49 -1.06 3.77
C VAL A 44 4.76 -0.30 5.04
N LYS A 45 5.62 -0.85 5.90
CA LYS A 45 6.07 -0.22 7.13
C LYS A 45 7.54 0.16 6.98
N CYS A 46 7.89 1.37 7.39
CA CYS A 46 9.27 1.83 7.44
C CYS A 46 9.51 2.63 8.72
N GLU A 47 10.72 2.61 9.26
CA GLU A 47 11.08 3.42 10.43
C GLU A 47 11.06 4.93 10.13
N THR A 48 11.43 5.30 8.90
CA THR A 48 11.47 6.69 8.43
C THR A 48 10.24 7.00 7.57
N GLU A 49 10.46 7.28 6.29
CA GLU A 49 9.45 7.67 5.30
C GLU A 49 9.38 6.61 4.21
N VAL A 50 8.16 6.36 3.74
CA VAL A 50 7.91 5.46 2.62
C VAL A 50 7.89 6.30 1.35
N ASP A 51 8.60 5.87 0.29
CA ASP A 51 8.50 6.49 -1.03
C ASP A 51 7.43 5.74 -1.85
N PRO A 52 6.18 6.25 -1.90
CA PRO A 52 5.10 5.56 -2.59
C PRO A 52 5.34 5.47 -4.09
N LYS A 53 6.00 6.46 -4.69
CA LYS A 53 6.22 6.48 -6.13
C LYS A 53 7.14 5.33 -6.55
N HIS A 54 8.21 5.10 -5.80
CA HIS A 54 9.15 4.03 -6.10
C HIS A 54 8.49 2.65 -5.95
N ILE A 55 7.65 2.46 -4.94
CA ILE A 55 6.88 1.21 -4.77
C ILE A 55 5.96 0.98 -5.97
N ILE A 56 5.19 2.00 -6.36
CA ILE A 56 4.28 1.93 -7.51
C ILE A 56 5.04 1.60 -8.80
N ASP A 57 6.20 2.23 -9.03
CA ASP A 57 7.04 1.96 -10.20
C ASP A 57 7.51 0.49 -10.22
N ILE A 58 7.97 -0.05 -9.10
CA ILE A 58 8.39 -1.47 -8.98
C ILE A 58 7.23 -2.43 -9.29
N LEU A 59 6.03 -2.13 -8.83
CA LEU A 59 4.85 -2.96 -9.09
C LEU A 59 4.46 -2.88 -10.57
N ASN A 60 4.44 -1.68 -11.16
CA ASN A 60 4.16 -1.47 -12.59
C ASN A 60 5.17 -2.20 -13.49
N GLU A 61 6.47 -2.13 -13.17
CA GLU A 61 7.52 -2.87 -13.87
C GLU A 61 7.35 -4.39 -13.78
N SER A 62 6.68 -4.86 -12.73
CA SER A 62 6.38 -6.27 -12.52
C SER A 62 5.05 -6.71 -13.14
N GLY A 63 4.33 -5.79 -13.81
CA GLY A 63 3.05 -6.04 -14.48
C GLY A 63 1.81 -5.81 -13.62
N PHE A 64 1.97 -5.21 -12.44
CA PHE A 64 0.88 -4.97 -11.48
C PHE A 64 0.60 -3.48 -11.30
N HIS A 65 -0.61 -3.15 -10.90
CA HIS A 65 -1.02 -1.78 -10.61
C HIS A 65 -1.09 -1.57 -9.10
N ALA A 66 -0.65 -0.40 -8.66
CA ALA A 66 -0.81 0.06 -7.29
C ALA A 66 -1.09 1.55 -7.20
N GLU A 67 -1.88 1.92 -6.20
CA GLU A 67 -2.20 3.31 -5.86
C GLU A 67 -2.20 3.48 -4.33
N VAL A 68 -1.82 4.67 -3.85
CA VAL A 68 -1.85 5.00 -2.42
C VAL A 68 -3.30 5.10 -1.97
N LEU A 69 -3.63 4.43 -0.87
CA LEU A 69 -4.90 4.59 -0.18
C LEU A 69 -4.72 5.63 0.92
N GLU A 70 -5.23 6.83 0.68
CA GLU A 70 -5.39 7.81 1.74
C GLU A 70 -6.47 7.30 2.71
N ASP A 71 -6.15 7.23 4.01
CA ASP A 71 -7.17 6.98 5.03
C ASP A 71 -8.27 8.03 4.85
N GLU A 72 -9.50 7.59 4.55
CA GLU A 72 -10.65 8.47 4.54
C GLU A 72 -10.80 9.05 5.95
N VAL A 73 -10.22 10.23 6.18
CA VAL A 73 -10.59 11.07 7.32
C VAL A 73 -12.02 11.49 7.06
N ASP A 74 -12.90 10.69 7.64
CA ASP A 74 -14.33 10.88 7.65
C ASP A 74 -14.67 12.33 8.00
N VAL A 75 -14.90 13.15 6.98
CA VAL A 75 -15.23 14.59 7.09
C VAL A 75 -16.67 14.81 7.55
N PHE A 76 -17.32 13.83 8.20
CA PHE A 76 -18.62 14.02 8.85
C PHE A 76 -18.59 14.91 10.11
N SER A 77 -17.53 15.66 10.36
CA SER A 77 -17.51 16.70 11.41
C SER A 77 -17.61 18.11 10.83
N ARG A 78 -18.76 18.48 10.26
CA ARG A 78 -19.30 19.87 10.26
C ARG A 78 -20.65 20.00 9.54
N HIS A 79 -21.69 19.45 10.15
CA HIS A 79 -23.00 20.11 10.08
C HIS A 79 -23.31 20.65 11.48
N GLU A 80 -22.62 21.72 11.87
CA GLU A 80 -23.21 22.66 12.82
C GLU A 80 -24.33 23.35 12.05
N CYS A 81 -25.57 22.89 12.21
CA CYS A 81 -26.74 23.68 11.82
C CYS A 81 -26.83 24.87 12.77
N PRO A 82 -26.63 26.12 12.31
CA PRO A 82 -26.84 27.27 13.14
C PRO A 82 -28.33 27.63 13.09
N LYS A 83 -29.03 27.40 14.20
CA LYS A 83 -30.03 28.27 14.86
C LYS A 83 -31.07 27.46 15.64
#